data_AF-A0A6V8F0C6-F1
#
_entry.id   AF-A0A6V8F0C6-F1
#
_cell.length_a   1.000
_cell.length_b   1.000
_cell.length_c   1.000
_cell.angle_alpha   90.00
_cell.angle_beta   90.00
_cell.angle_gamma   90.00
#
_symmetry.space_group_name_H-M   'P 1'
#
loop_
_entity.id
_entity.type
_entity.pdbx_description
1 polymer ?
#
loop_
_entity_poly.entity_id
_entity_poly.type
_entity_poly.pdbx_seq_one_letter_code
_entity_poly.pdbx_strand_id
1 'polypeptide(L)'
;MKIKPRNDILNDIIRDGKKHPKGWNAAFGKDTSTFSHDCYIFHPRIGIYLLKEYSKNPFEVKGVGSKLARHIDEDIEEQITKKSGDFGIIQGDIRKILANINRGIPPQQILNSAIQGEDLGITIPVQGHASTSKDTFTSLKSTFGVQQKKLESHFEKMVSDEGLYSSYE
;
A
#
# COMPACT_ATOMS: atom_id res chain seq x y z
N MET A 1 11.11 14.92 3.90
CA MET A 1 10.13 13.89 3.48
C MET A 1 9.02 14.58 2.70
N LYS A 2 8.66 14.10 1.50
CA LYS A 2 7.61 14.72 0.66
C LYS A 2 6.32 13.90 0.80
N ILE A 3 5.28 14.50 1.37
CA ILE A 3 3.97 13.85 1.52
C ILE A 3 3.22 13.99 0.19
N LYS A 4 2.56 12.91 -0.22
CA LYS A 4 1.86 12.81 -1.50
C LYS A 4 0.48 12.17 -1.30
N PRO A 5 -0.49 12.47 -2.17
CA PRO A 5 -1.73 11.72 -2.26
C PRO A 5 -1.49 10.22 -2.49
N ARG A 6 -2.43 9.38 -2.07
CA ARG A 6 -2.41 7.92 -2.22
C ARG A 6 -2.00 7.45 -3.62
N ASN A 7 -2.62 7.97 -4.66
CA ASN A 7 -2.34 7.51 -6.03
C ASN A 7 -0.91 7.88 -6.47
N ASP A 8 -0.42 9.04 -6.05
CA ASP A 8 0.94 9.48 -6.40
C ASP A 8 2.01 8.65 -5.70
N ILE A 9 1.80 8.28 -4.43
CA ILE A 9 2.74 7.41 -3.72
C ILE A 9 2.70 5.98 -4.26
N LEU A 10 1.52 5.45 -4.62
CA LEU A 10 1.40 4.15 -5.29
C LEU A 10 2.11 4.17 -6.65
N ASN A 11 1.99 5.26 -7.41
CA ASN A 11 2.69 5.41 -8.69
C ASN A 11 4.22 5.47 -8.52
N ASP A 12 4.73 6.07 -7.44
CA ASP A 12 6.16 6.02 -7.12
C ASP A 12 6.60 4.57 -6.83
N ILE A 13 5.84 3.85 -5.99
CA ILE A 13 6.15 2.46 -5.62
C ILE A 13 6.11 1.55 -6.86
N ILE A 14 5.12 1.71 -7.73
CA ILE A 14 5.00 0.97 -8.99
C ILE A 14 6.19 1.26 -9.92
N ARG A 15 6.63 2.52 -10.00
CA ARG A 15 7.80 2.90 -10.80
C ARG A 15 9.08 2.24 -10.29
N ASP A 16 9.25 2.17 -8.99
CA ASP A 16 10.38 1.44 -8.38
C ASP A 16 10.23 -0.07 -8.57
N GLY A 17 9.00 -0.60 -8.50
CA GLY A 17 8.68 -2.01 -8.76
C GLY A 17 9.07 -2.47 -10.16
N LYS A 18 8.87 -1.62 -11.17
CA LYS A 18 9.32 -1.89 -12.55
C LYS A 18 10.84 -2.05 -12.64
N LYS A 19 11.62 -1.33 -11.82
CA LYS A 19 13.08 -1.43 -11.77
C LYS A 19 13.56 -2.57 -10.87
N HIS A 20 12.78 -2.91 -9.85
CA HIS A 20 13.08 -3.92 -8.85
C HIS A 20 11.86 -4.84 -8.68
N PRO A 21 11.66 -5.83 -9.56
CA PRO A 21 10.42 -6.61 -9.59
C PRO A 21 10.26 -7.63 -8.46
N LYS A 22 11.30 -7.88 -7.67
CA LYS A 22 11.34 -8.91 -6.61
C LYS A 22 11.89 -8.32 -5.31
N GLY A 23 11.64 -8.99 -4.18
CA GLY A 23 12.18 -8.58 -2.87
C GLY A 23 11.37 -7.51 -2.16
N TRP A 24 10.16 -7.23 -2.65
CA TRP A 24 9.21 -6.38 -1.94
C TRP A 24 8.63 -7.11 -0.75
N ASN A 25 8.39 -6.34 0.30
CA ASN A 25 7.72 -6.81 1.48
C ASN A 25 6.78 -5.71 2.00
N ALA A 26 5.79 -6.09 2.80
CA ALA A 26 4.87 -5.16 3.42
C ALA A 26 4.59 -5.51 4.87
N ALA A 27 4.13 -4.53 5.65
CA ALA A 27 3.53 -4.74 6.95
C ALA A 27 2.26 -3.90 7.05
N PHE A 28 1.15 -4.56 7.39
CA PHE A 28 -0.16 -3.94 7.48
C PHE A 28 -0.57 -3.79 8.93
N GLY A 29 -1.13 -2.64 9.28
CA GLY A 29 -1.75 -2.43 10.57
C GLY A 29 -2.90 -1.45 10.48
N LYS A 30 -3.64 -1.35 11.57
CA LYS A 30 -4.74 -0.40 11.70
C LYS A 30 -4.45 0.50 12.88
N ASP A 31 -4.59 1.79 12.66
CA ASP A 31 -4.65 2.76 13.75
C ASP A 31 -6.10 2.95 14.17
N THR A 32 -6.44 2.49 15.37
CA THR A 32 -7.79 2.64 15.91
C THR A 32 -8.13 4.08 16.27
N SER A 33 -7.12 4.93 16.52
CA SER A 33 -7.36 6.32 16.91
C SER A 33 -7.73 7.19 15.71
N THR A 34 -7.09 6.96 14.56
CA THR A 34 -7.32 7.75 13.34
C THR A 34 -8.17 7.02 12.29
N PHE A 35 -8.63 5.80 12.61
CA PHE A 35 -9.35 4.89 11.70
C PHE A 35 -8.60 4.59 10.39
N SER A 36 -7.27 4.76 10.41
CA SER A 36 -6.43 4.54 9.25
C SER A 36 -6.00 3.08 9.14
N HIS A 37 -5.90 2.61 7.90
CA HIS A 37 -5.11 1.45 7.53
C HIS A 37 -3.73 1.93 7.12
N ASP A 38 -2.72 1.45 7.82
CA ASP A 38 -1.32 1.83 7.64
C ASP A 38 -0.59 0.68 6.95
N CYS A 39 0.02 1.00 5.81
CA CYS A 39 0.73 0.05 4.97
C CYS A 39 2.18 0.50 4.86
N TYR A 40 3.08 -0.21 5.54
CA TYR A 40 4.52 -0.11 5.28
C TYR A 40 4.85 -0.99 4.09
N ILE A 41 5.43 -0.43 3.04
CA ILE A 41 5.83 -1.17 1.83
C ILE A 41 7.30 -0.88 1.59
N PHE A 42 8.12 -1.92 1.47
CA PHE A 42 9.55 -1.72 1.48
C PHE A 42 10.30 -2.74 0.63
N HIS A 43 11.50 -2.34 0.21
CA HIS A 43 12.41 -3.14 -0.57
C HIS A 43 13.86 -2.77 -0.17
N PRO A 44 14.77 -3.73 0.09
CA PRO A 44 16.10 -3.45 0.63
C PRO A 44 16.91 -2.39 -0.12
N ARG A 45 16.85 -2.41 -1.46
CA ARG A 45 17.56 -1.44 -2.32
C ARG A 45 16.85 -0.11 -2.56
N ILE A 46 15.60 0.02 -2.14
CA ILE A 46 14.75 1.19 -2.42
C ILE A 46 14.42 1.98 -1.15
N GLY A 47 14.32 1.29 -0.02
CA GLY A 47 13.90 1.84 1.26
C GLY A 47 12.44 1.55 1.57
N ILE A 48 11.83 2.42 2.38
CA ILE A 48 10.52 2.20 3.00
C ILE A 48 9.57 3.30 2.60
N TYR A 49 8.38 2.89 2.16
CA TYR A 49 7.21 3.70 1.95
C TYR A 49 6.21 3.45 3.08
N LEU A 50 5.50 4.50 3.48
CA LEU A 50 4.32 4.40 4.33
C LEU A 50 3.15 5.03 3.59
N LEU A 51 2.06 4.28 3.51
CA LEU A 51 0.76 4.75 3.07
C LEU A 51 -0.20 4.68 4.26
N LYS A 52 -0.92 5.78 4.50
CA LYS A 52 -2.03 5.83 5.45
C LYS A 52 -3.30 6.10 4.67
N GLU A 53 -4.27 5.20 4.78
CA GLU A 53 -5.49 5.25 4.00
C GLU A 53 -6.74 4.95 4.84
N TYR A 54 -7.88 5.45 4.40
CA TYR A 54 -9.19 5.10 4.94
C TYR A 54 -10.18 4.88 3.80
N SER A 55 -11.14 4.01 4.03
CA SER A 55 -12.26 3.81 3.12
C SER A 55 -13.29 4.91 3.36
N LYS A 56 -13.42 5.85 2.43
CA LYS A 56 -14.47 6.88 2.49
C LYS A 56 -15.84 6.25 2.25
N ASN A 57 -15.91 5.27 1.35
CA ASN A 57 -17.06 4.41 1.09
C ASN A 57 -16.55 3.08 0.47
N PRO A 58 -17.40 2.09 0.20
CA PRO A 58 -16.98 0.80 -0.38
C PRO A 58 -16.26 0.89 -1.74
N PHE A 59 -16.36 2.02 -2.44
CA PHE A 59 -15.82 2.23 -3.78
C PHE A 59 -14.65 3.23 -3.80
N GLU A 60 -14.41 3.95 -2.70
CA GLU A 60 -13.43 5.03 -2.65
C GLU A 60 -12.52 4.91 -1.42
N VAL A 61 -11.23 4.74 -1.68
CA VAL A 61 -10.17 4.75 -0.67
C VAL A 61 -9.35 6.01 -0.85
N LYS A 62 -9.26 6.82 0.22
CA LYS A 62 -8.45 8.03 0.26
C LYS A 62 -7.27 7.84 1.20
N GLY A 63 -6.20 8.60 0.98
CA GLY A 63 -5.00 8.44 1.78
C GLY A 63 -3.89 9.38 1.38
N VAL A 64 -2.86 9.41 2.21
CA VAL A 64 -1.59 10.07 1.94
C VAL A 64 -0.46 9.10 2.24
N GLY A 65 0.67 9.30 1.58
CA GLY A 65 1.86 8.53 1.87
C GLY A 65 3.14 9.28 1.63
N SER A 66 4.24 8.65 2.04
CA SER A 66 5.56 9.16 1.79
C SER A 66 6.63 8.07 1.83
N LYS A 67 7.80 8.41 1.29
CA LYS A 67 9.01 7.62 1.45
C LYS A 67 9.68 7.99 2.77
N LEU A 68 9.68 7.05 3.72
CA LEU A 68 10.24 7.22 5.07
C LEU A 68 11.77 7.12 5.08
N ALA A 69 12.32 6.19 4.31
CA ALA A 69 13.75 5.91 4.24
C ALA A 69 14.17 5.51 2.81
N ARG A 70 15.44 5.75 2.46
CA ARG A 70 16.03 5.36 1.16
C ARG A 70 16.77 4.02 1.20
N HIS A 71 17.15 3.58 2.39
CA HIS A 71 17.81 2.31 2.66
C HIS A 71 17.19 1.72 3.92
N ILE A 72 17.33 0.40 4.06
CA ILE A 72 16.86 -0.37 5.21
C ILE A 72 18.12 -0.92 5.87
N ASP A 73 18.27 -0.66 7.16
CA ASP A 73 19.36 -1.24 7.94
C ASP A 73 19.08 -2.74 8.15
N GLU A 74 20.12 -3.58 8.23
CA GLU A 74 20.00 -5.04 8.33
C GLU A 74 19.13 -5.46 9.53
N ASP A 75 19.24 -4.77 10.66
CA ASP A 75 18.43 -4.97 11.87
C ASP A 75 16.92 -4.77 11.62
N ILE A 76 16.57 -3.85 10.72
CA ILE A 76 15.18 -3.60 10.34
C ILE A 76 14.71 -4.70 9.38
N GLU A 77 15.56 -5.18 8.48
CA GLU A 77 15.22 -6.26 7.55
C GLU A 77 14.88 -7.57 8.30
N GLU A 78 15.66 -7.92 9.33
CA GLU A 78 15.38 -9.09 10.18
C GLU A 78 14.04 -9.00 10.90
N GLN A 79 13.66 -7.82 11.41
CA GLN A 79 12.39 -7.64 12.11
C GLN A 79 11.16 -7.81 11.22
N ILE A 80 11.30 -7.56 9.92
CA ILE A 80 10.18 -7.61 8.97
C ILE A 80 10.10 -8.95 8.21
N THR A 81 11.13 -9.80 8.30
CA THR A 81 11.13 -11.13 7.65
C THR A 81 10.27 -12.18 8.36
N LYS A 82 9.53 -11.83 9.42
CA LYS A 82 8.38 -12.60 9.91
C LYS A 82 7.22 -12.51 8.89
N LYS A 83 7.40 -13.20 7.77
CA LYS A 83 6.50 -13.22 6.61
C LYS A 83 5.26 -14.06 6.90
N SER A 84 4.10 -13.53 6.54
CA SER A 84 2.80 -14.17 6.64
C SER A 84 1.93 -13.73 5.45
N GLY A 85 1.86 -14.57 4.43
CA GLY A 85 1.04 -14.34 3.25
C GLY A 85 1.67 -13.40 2.22
N ASP A 86 0.98 -13.30 1.09
CA ASP A 86 1.40 -12.51 -0.06
C ASP A 86 0.67 -11.17 -0.11
N PHE A 87 1.27 -10.20 -0.77
CA PHE A 87 0.62 -8.94 -1.11
C PHE A 87 0.93 -8.51 -2.54
N GLY A 88 0.07 -7.64 -3.06
CA GLY A 88 0.32 -6.99 -4.33
C GLY A 88 -0.35 -5.62 -4.44
N ILE A 89 0.25 -4.72 -5.21
CA ILE A 89 -0.40 -3.49 -5.65
C ILE A 89 -1.09 -3.80 -6.97
N ILE A 90 -2.41 -3.66 -7.01
CA ILE A 90 -3.23 -3.99 -8.18
C ILE A 90 -3.52 -2.73 -8.99
N GLN A 91 -3.35 -2.80 -10.30
CA GLN A 91 -3.87 -1.81 -11.25
C GLN A 91 -4.92 -2.46 -12.15
N GLY A 92 -6.12 -1.88 -12.18
CA GLY A 92 -7.23 -2.34 -13.00
C GLY A 92 -7.56 -1.35 -14.12
N ASP A 93 -7.77 -1.88 -15.32
CA ASP A 93 -8.39 -1.19 -16.45
C ASP A 93 -9.78 -1.78 -16.68
N ILE A 94 -10.80 -1.08 -16.17
CA ILE A 94 -12.20 -1.53 -16.25
C ILE A 94 -12.64 -1.76 -17.70
N ARG A 95 -12.17 -0.96 -18.67
CA ARG A 95 -12.55 -1.12 -20.07
C ARG A 95 -11.98 -2.41 -20.62
N LYS A 96 -10.72 -2.71 -20.31
CA LYS A 96 -10.06 -3.95 -20.74
C LYS A 96 -10.64 -5.19 -20.05
N ILE A 97 -10.98 -5.09 -18.77
CA ILE A 97 -11.69 -6.15 -18.02
C ILE A 97 -13.02 -6.47 -18.71
N LEU A 98 -13.86 -5.46 -18.95
CA LEU A 98 -15.17 -5.64 -19.59
C LEU A 98 -15.04 -6.19 -21.02
N ALA A 99 -14.05 -5.73 -21.79
CA ALA A 99 -13.79 -6.25 -23.13
C ALA A 99 -13.42 -7.74 -23.12
N ASN A 100 -12.64 -8.19 -22.14
CA ASN A 100 -12.28 -9.60 -22.00
C ASN A 100 -13.44 -10.47 -21.50
N ILE A 101 -14.26 -9.96 -20.57
CA ILE A 101 -15.48 -10.65 -20.13
C ILE A 101 -16.44 -10.86 -21.32
N ASN A 102 -16.64 -9.83 -22.16
CA ASN A 102 -17.49 -9.92 -23.35
C ASN A 102 -16.95 -10.92 -24.40
N ARG A 103 -15.66 -11.25 -24.36
CA ARG A 103 -15.03 -12.29 -25.20
C ARG A 103 -15.14 -13.70 -24.59
N GLY A 104 -15.82 -13.85 -23.46
CA GLY A 104 -15.99 -15.12 -22.76
C GLY A 104 -14.86 -15.46 -21.78
N ILE A 105 -13.94 -14.53 -21.48
CA ILE A 105 -12.90 -14.76 -20.48
C ILE A 105 -13.50 -14.52 -19.08
N PRO A 106 -13.56 -15.55 -18.21
CA PRO A 106 -14.16 -15.39 -16.89
C PRO A 106 -13.28 -14.51 -15.98
N PRO A 107 -13.87 -13.74 -15.04
CA PRO A 107 -13.12 -12.87 -14.12
C PRO A 107 -12.01 -13.59 -13.35
N GLN A 108 -12.22 -14.86 -12.97
CA GLN A 108 -11.21 -15.68 -12.31
C GLN A 108 -9.97 -15.89 -13.19
N GLN A 109 -10.16 -16.11 -14.50
CA GLN A 109 -9.03 -16.25 -15.43
C GLN A 109 -8.28 -14.92 -15.58
N ILE A 110 -8.99 -13.78 -15.62
CA ILE A 110 -8.36 -12.45 -15.64
C ILE A 110 -7.45 -12.26 -14.42
N LEU A 111 -7.94 -12.62 -13.22
CA LEU A 111 -7.16 -12.52 -11.98
C LEU A 111 -5.96 -13.49 -11.97
N ASN A 112 -6.15 -14.75 -12.36
CA ASN A 112 -5.07 -15.74 -12.42
C ASN A 112 -3.96 -15.29 -13.40
N SER A 113 -4.36 -14.73 -14.54
CA SER A 113 -3.43 -14.21 -15.55
C SER A 113 -2.62 -13.04 -14.98
N ALA A 114 -3.25 -12.15 -14.20
CA ALA A 114 -2.54 -11.05 -13.53
C ALA A 114 -1.48 -11.52 -12.53
N ILE A 115 -1.76 -12.59 -11.78
CA ILE A 115 -0.80 -13.24 -10.86
C ILE A 115 0.38 -13.84 -11.64
N GLN A 116 0.12 -14.35 -12.85
CA GLN A 116 1.14 -14.87 -13.76
C GLN A 116 1.90 -13.78 -14.53
N GLY A 117 1.53 -12.50 -14.36
CA GLY A 117 2.17 -11.35 -14.99
C GLY A 117 1.59 -10.96 -16.35
N GLU A 118 0.47 -11.58 -16.76
CA GLU A 118 -0.25 -11.24 -17.98
C GLU A 118 -1.30 -10.15 -17.72
N ASP A 119 -1.43 -9.21 -18.67
CA ASP A 119 -2.39 -8.13 -18.58
C ASP A 119 -3.66 -8.44 -19.38
N LEU A 120 -4.66 -8.99 -18.67
CA LEU A 120 -6.04 -9.12 -19.17
C LEU A 120 -6.97 -8.03 -18.60
N GLY A 121 -6.41 -6.89 -18.21
CA GLY A 121 -7.13 -5.76 -17.59
C GLY A 121 -6.88 -5.63 -16.09
N ILE A 122 -6.19 -6.59 -15.48
CA ILE A 122 -5.65 -6.50 -14.11
C ILE A 122 -4.15 -6.75 -14.21
N THR A 123 -3.35 -5.96 -13.52
CA THR A 123 -1.90 -6.16 -13.38
C THR A 123 -1.48 -6.01 -11.92
N ILE A 124 -0.41 -6.72 -11.54
CA ILE A 124 0.18 -6.65 -10.18
C ILE A 124 1.64 -6.20 -10.31
N PRO A 125 1.90 -4.92 -10.62
CA PRO A 125 3.26 -4.41 -10.86
C PRO A 125 4.24 -4.54 -9.68
N VAL A 126 3.72 -4.67 -8.46
CA VAL A 126 4.50 -4.85 -7.24
C VAL A 126 3.87 -6.00 -6.47
N GLN A 127 4.66 -7.03 -6.19
CA GLN A 127 4.24 -8.21 -5.45
C GLN A 127 5.35 -8.68 -4.51
N GLY A 128 4.97 -9.29 -3.41
CA GLY A 128 5.92 -9.81 -2.42
C GLY A 128 5.21 -10.41 -1.22
N HIS A 129 5.89 -10.42 -0.08
CA HIS A 129 5.33 -11.00 1.15
C HIS A 129 4.93 -9.92 2.15
N ALA A 130 3.81 -10.13 2.83
CA ALA A 130 3.38 -9.25 3.89
C ALA A 130 3.63 -9.87 5.26
N SER A 131 3.81 -9.04 6.27
CA SER A 131 3.68 -9.42 7.66
C SER A 131 2.35 -8.89 8.20
N THR A 132 1.58 -9.77 8.84
CA THR A 132 0.38 -9.44 9.63
C THR A 132 0.69 -9.40 11.13
N SER A 133 1.97 -9.55 11.49
CA SER A 133 2.45 -9.49 12.86
C SER A 133 2.24 -8.09 13.45
N LYS A 134 1.46 -8.01 14.53
CA LYS A 134 1.28 -6.77 15.30
C LYS A 134 2.61 -6.23 15.82
N ASP A 135 3.53 -7.11 16.20
CA ASP A 135 4.85 -6.73 16.72
C ASP A 135 5.69 -6.05 15.63
N THR A 136 5.67 -6.61 14.42
CA THR A 136 6.39 -6.06 13.27
C THR A 136 5.85 -4.68 12.90
N PHE A 137 4.52 -4.52 12.85
CA PHE A 137 3.89 -3.23 12.61
C PHE A 137 4.24 -2.20 13.71
N THR A 138 4.16 -2.61 14.98
CA THR A 138 4.45 -1.74 16.13
C THR A 138 5.91 -1.31 16.15
N SER A 139 6.83 -2.22 15.82
CA SER A 139 8.26 -1.90 15.73
C SER A 139 8.55 -0.89 14.62
N LEU A 140 7.96 -1.07 13.43
CA LEU A 140 8.09 -0.09 12.33
C LEU A 140 7.53 1.28 12.72
N LYS A 141 6.35 1.30 13.33
CA LYS A 141 5.72 2.51 13.87
C LYS A 141 6.61 3.22 14.89
N SER A 142 7.25 2.48 15.80
CA SER A 142 8.19 3.04 16.77
C SER A 142 9.45 3.60 16.09
N THR A 143 10.07 2.79 15.22
CA THR A 143 11.31 3.13 14.49
C THR A 143 11.16 4.40 13.66
N PHE A 144 10.02 4.58 12.99
CA PHE A 144 9.76 5.74 12.13
C PHE A 144 8.83 6.77 12.77
N GLY A 145 8.70 6.79 14.10
CA GLY A 145 7.71 7.62 14.80
C GLY A 145 7.78 9.11 14.48
N VAL A 146 8.99 9.66 14.26
CA VAL A 146 9.16 11.08 13.90
C VAL A 146 8.61 11.38 12.50
N GLN A 147 8.90 10.53 11.52
CA GLN A 147 8.42 10.65 10.15
C GLN A 147 6.90 10.39 10.10
N GLN A 148 6.43 9.38 10.84
CA GLN A 148 5.01 9.04 10.92
C GLN A 148 4.19 10.19 11.49
N LYS A 149 4.62 10.85 12.57
CA LYS A 149 3.91 12.01 13.14
C LYS A 149 3.66 13.11 12.11
N LYS A 150 4.64 13.38 11.23
CA LYS A 150 4.47 14.38 10.16
C LYS A 150 3.43 13.97 9.12
N LEU A 151 3.38 12.68 8.78
CA LEU A 151 2.39 12.11 7.87
C LEU A 151 1.00 12.08 8.53
N GLU A 152 0.93 11.74 9.82
CA GLU A 152 -0.29 11.70 10.62
C GLU A 152 -0.97 13.07 10.63
N SER A 153 -0.25 14.15 10.93
CA SER A 153 -0.85 15.49 10.93
C SER A 153 -1.43 15.90 9.55
N HIS A 154 -0.83 15.43 8.45
CA HIS A 154 -1.40 15.67 7.12
C HIS A 154 -2.62 14.80 6.84
N PHE A 155 -2.59 13.54 7.29
CA PHE A 155 -3.70 12.61 7.17
C PHE A 155 -4.91 13.10 7.98
N GLU A 156 -4.73 13.46 9.25
CA GLU A 156 -5.77 14.00 10.13
C GLU A 156 -6.41 15.25 9.55
N LYS A 157 -5.60 16.16 8.99
CA LYS A 157 -6.11 17.35 8.29
C LYS A 157 -6.99 16.96 7.10
N MET A 158 -6.49 16.07 6.22
CA MET A 158 -7.25 15.60 5.05
C MET A 158 -8.57 14.94 5.46
N VAL A 159 -8.55 14.13 6.51
CA VAL A 159 -9.71 13.41 7.02
C VAL A 159 -10.73 14.37 7.65
N SER A 160 -10.25 15.38 8.36
CA SER A 160 -11.09 16.44 8.96
C SER A 160 -11.75 17.30 7.89
N ASP A 161 -10.99 17.70 6.86
CA ASP A 161 -11.50 18.47 5.73
C ASP A 161 -12.59 17.71 4.94
N GLU A 162 -12.55 16.37 4.96
CA GLU A 162 -13.54 15.49 4.33
C GLU A 162 -14.72 15.13 5.26
N GLY A 163 -14.73 15.62 6.50
CA GLY A 163 -15.81 15.42 7.46
C GLY A 163 -15.93 14.00 8.00
N LEU A 164 -14.89 13.17 7.95
CA LEU A 164 -14.98 11.79 8.45
C LEU A 164 -15.28 11.72 9.96
N TYR A 165 -14.81 12.71 10.70
CA TYR A 165 -15.05 12.83 12.15
C TYR A 165 -16.32 13.63 12.47
N SER A 166 -17.01 14.16 11.46
CA SER A 166 -18.24 14.92 11.67
C SER A 166 -19.37 13.96 12.05
N SER A 167 -20.05 14.29 13.15
CA SER A 167 -21.35 13.70 13.48
C SER A 167 -22.34 14.02 12.36
N TYR A 168 -23.16 13.04 11.97
CA TYR A 168 -24.35 13.30 11.16
C TYR A 168 -25.38 13.97 12.08
N GLU A 169 -25.32 15.29 12.21
CA GLU A 169 -26.40 16.11 12.78
C GLU A 169 -27.47 16.43 11.73
#